data_AF-A0A7J3D6H4-F1
#
_entry.id   AF-A0A7J3D6H4-F1
#
_cell.length_a   1.000
_cell.length_b   1.000
_cell.length_c   1.000
_cell.angle_alpha   90.00
_cell.angle_beta   90.00
_cell.angle_gamma   90.00
#
_symmetry.space_group_name_H-M   'P 1'
#
loop_
_entity.id
_entity.type
_entity.pdbx_description
1 polymer ?
#
loop_
_entity_poly.entity_id
_entity_poly.type
_entity_poly.pdbx_seq_one_letter_code
_entity_poly.pdbx_strand_id
1 'polypeptide(L)'
;MIEIVEGEWFRLPHLGTDNFKTLMSLGLKYDKAKGMLIDSETNKNLLITFLTQVLKDDVQIYKKCAICEARIDCRTCEYSSDCDFLKASENCLCSKCLEREESYAYYIMNSETF
;
A
#
# COMPACT_ATOMS: atom_id res chain seq x y z
N MET A 1 4.21 13.97 8.26
CA MET A 1 4.39 12.67 7.57
C MET A 1 3.02 12.02 7.45
N ILE A 2 2.70 11.54 6.25
CA ILE A 2 1.40 10.94 5.90
C ILE A 2 1.61 9.45 5.66
N GLU A 3 0.89 8.64 6.43
CA GLU A 3 0.94 7.17 6.35
C GLU A 3 -0.29 6.66 5.60
N ILE A 4 -0.05 5.85 4.57
CA ILE A 4 -1.10 5.20 3.78
C ILE A 4 -0.86 3.70 3.79
N VAL A 5 -1.90 2.91 4.02
CA VAL A 5 -1.82 1.45 3.94
C VAL A 5 -2.44 1.00 2.63
N GLU A 6 -1.68 0.29 1.80
CA GLU A 6 -2.17 -0.29 0.54
C GLU A 6 -3.31 -1.28 0.84
N GLY A 7 -4.37 -1.24 0.02
CA GLY A 7 -5.59 -2.01 0.27
C GLY A 7 -6.54 -1.40 1.32
N GLU A 8 -6.17 -0.30 2.00
CA GLU A 8 -7.06 0.43 2.90
C GLU A 8 -7.55 1.77 2.33
N TRP A 9 -8.77 2.14 2.69
CA TRP A 9 -9.32 3.45 2.35
C TRP A 9 -8.72 4.54 3.24
N PHE A 10 -8.32 5.65 2.63
CA PHE A 10 -7.77 6.83 3.31
C PHE A 10 -8.37 8.12 2.74
N ARG A 11 -8.22 9.22 3.46
CA ARG A 11 -8.71 10.53 3.01
C ARG A 11 -7.56 11.51 2.88
N LEU A 12 -7.59 12.27 1.79
CA LEU A 12 -6.73 13.41 1.56
C LEU A 12 -7.50 14.71 1.82
N PRO A 13 -6.81 15.79 2.21
CA PRO A 13 -7.43 17.12 2.22
C PRO A 13 -7.89 17.50 0.81
N HIS A 14 -8.73 18.53 0.71
CA HIS A 14 -9.19 18.96 -0.60
C HIS A 14 -8.03 19.54 -1.43
N LEU A 15 -7.69 18.89 -2.54
CA LEU A 15 -6.53 19.26 -3.39
C LEU A 15 -6.91 20.08 -4.63
N GLY A 16 -8.19 20.38 -4.82
CA GLY A 16 -8.70 20.98 -6.05
C GLY A 16 -8.86 19.98 -7.20
N THR A 17 -9.57 20.42 -8.25
CA THR A 17 -10.01 19.55 -9.35
C THR A 17 -8.87 18.97 -10.17
N ASP A 18 -7.83 19.75 -10.45
CA ASP A 18 -6.74 19.30 -11.33
C ASP A 18 -5.88 18.24 -10.65
N ASN A 19 -5.53 18.45 -9.38
CA ASN A 19 -4.82 17.44 -8.59
C ASN A 19 -5.67 16.17 -8.42
N PHE A 20 -6.98 16.31 -8.22
CA PHE A 20 -7.88 15.16 -8.16
C PHE A 20 -7.86 14.35 -9.47
N LYS A 21 -7.93 15.01 -10.64
CA LYS A 21 -7.82 14.33 -11.93
C LYS A 21 -6.49 13.60 -12.09
N THR A 22 -5.39 14.22 -11.66
CA THR A 22 -4.08 13.57 -11.66
C THR A 22 -4.09 12.30 -10.81
N LEU A 23 -4.64 12.34 -9.58
CA LEU A 23 -4.75 11.15 -8.74
C LEU A 23 -5.52 10.02 -9.44
N MET A 24 -6.63 10.32 -10.11
CA MET A 24 -7.40 9.32 -10.86
C MET A 24 -6.60 8.76 -12.04
N SER A 25 -5.82 9.59 -12.75
CA SER A 25 -4.95 9.12 -13.84
C SER A 25 -3.80 8.22 -13.38
N LEU A 26 -3.44 8.29 -12.08
CA LEU A 26 -2.45 7.42 -11.46
C LEU A 26 -3.04 6.08 -11.00
N GLY A 27 -4.33 5.85 -11.21
CA GLY A 27 -5.00 4.60 -10.91
C GLY A 27 -5.64 4.52 -9.51
N LEU A 28 -5.72 5.63 -8.77
CA LEU A 28 -6.39 5.59 -7.46
C LEU A 28 -7.88 5.34 -7.64
N LYS A 29 -8.41 4.41 -6.85
CA LYS A 29 -9.85 4.25 -6.70
C LYS A 29 -10.40 5.34 -5.79
N TYR A 30 -11.57 5.87 -6.15
CA TYR A 30 -12.27 6.88 -5.37
C TYR A 30 -13.69 6.44 -5.04
N ASP A 31 -14.05 6.64 -3.78
CA ASP A 31 -15.41 6.51 -3.28
C ASP A 31 -15.75 7.75 -2.44
N LYS A 32 -16.93 8.34 -2.66
CA LYS A 32 -17.32 9.58 -1.99
C LYS A 32 -17.42 9.45 -0.46
N ALA A 33 -17.81 8.27 0.04
CA ALA A 33 -17.95 8.02 1.47
C ALA A 33 -16.63 7.57 2.10
N LYS A 34 -15.85 6.75 1.41
CA LYS A 34 -14.64 6.11 1.97
C LYS A 34 -13.37 6.91 1.70
N GLY A 35 -13.30 7.63 0.58
CA GLY A 35 -12.15 8.41 0.17
C GLY A 35 -11.39 7.77 -0.99
N MET A 36 -10.09 7.60 -0.84
CA MET A 36 -9.17 7.07 -1.83
C MET A 36 -8.70 5.67 -1.43
N LEU A 37 -8.35 4.85 -2.42
CA LEU A 37 -7.77 3.52 -2.22
C LEU A 37 -6.61 3.33 -3.21
N ILE A 38 -5.50 2.83 -2.70
CA ILE A 38 -4.35 2.36 -3.49
C ILE A 38 -4.47 0.84 -3.58
N ASP A 39 -4.32 0.33 -4.80
CA ASP A 39 -4.35 -1.10 -5.11
C ASP A 39 -3.22 -1.49 -6.08
N SER A 40 -3.24 -2.74 -6.55
CA SER A 40 -2.28 -3.27 -7.51
C SER A 40 -2.21 -2.55 -8.86
N GLU A 41 -3.27 -1.85 -9.28
CA GLU A 41 -3.31 -1.10 -10.54
C GLU A 41 -2.74 0.32 -10.40
N THR A 42 -2.59 0.79 -9.16
CA THR A 42 -2.12 2.14 -8.86
C THR A 42 -0.62 2.30 -9.16
N ASN A 43 -0.25 3.35 -9.89
CA ASN A 43 1.15 3.71 -10.11
C ASN A 43 1.76 4.36 -8.86
N LYS A 44 2.13 3.51 -7.89
CA LYS A 44 2.64 3.90 -6.56
C LYS A 44 3.87 4.81 -6.61
N ASN A 45 4.77 4.61 -7.58
CA ASN A 45 5.98 5.44 -7.70
C ASN A 45 5.64 6.91 -8.02
N LEU A 46 4.84 7.12 -9.06
CA LEU A 46 4.40 8.46 -9.44
C LEU A 46 3.47 9.06 -8.38
N LEU A 47 2.65 8.23 -7.73
CA LEU A 47 1.76 8.68 -6.67
C LEU A 47 2.51 9.25 -5.47
N ILE A 48 3.51 8.54 -4.94
CA ILE A 48 4.30 9.01 -3.80
C ILE A 48 4.94 10.35 -4.16
N THR A 49 5.58 10.43 -5.34
CA THR A 49 6.22 11.65 -5.82
C THR A 49 5.21 12.81 -5.89
N PHE A 50 4.04 12.58 -6.49
CA PHE A 50 3.00 13.58 -6.64
C PHE A 50 2.43 14.05 -5.30
N LEU A 51 2.06 13.13 -4.41
CA LEU A 51 1.49 13.48 -3.11
C LEU A 51 2.50 14.23 -2.24
N THR A 52 3.78 13.82 -2.21
CA THR A 52 4.81 14.55 -1.48
C THR A 52 4.94 15.99 -1.97
N GLN A 53 4.86 16.22 -3.28
CA GLN A 53 4.92 17.57 -3.86
C GLN A 53 3.69 18.41 -3.52
N VAL A 54 2.49 17.86 -3.66
CA VAL A 54 1.23 18.61 -3.45
C VAL A 54 0.97 18.87 -1.97
N LEU A 55 1.25 17.90 -1.12
CA LEU A 55 1.01 17.99 0.33
C LEU A 55 2.15 18.69 1.07
N LYS A 56 3.33 18.82 0.44
CA LYS A 56 4.56 19.34 1.05
C LYS A 56 4.92 18.60 2.34
N ASP A 57 4.67 17.29 2.34
CA ASP A 57 4.91 16.39 3.48
C ASP A 57 5.33 15.02 2.95
N ASP A 58 6.12 14.28 3.73
CA ASP A 58 6.59 12.97 3.34
C ASP A 58 5.44 11.96 3.34
N VAL A 59 5.33 11.19 2.27
CA VAL A 59 4.34 10.14 2.10
C VAL A 59 5.01 8.77 2.24
N GLN A 60 4.45 7.95 3.13
CA GLN A 60 4.88 6.58 3.40
C GLN A 60 3.75 5.61 3.03
N ILE A 61 4.06 4.61 2.22
CA ILE A 61 3.13 3.50 1.93
C ILE A 61 3.55 2.29 2.74
N TYR A 62 2.58 1.74 3.48
CA TYR A 62 2.68 0.50 4.23
C TYR A 62 1.91 -0.59 3.51
N LYS A 63 2.37 -1.84 3.67
CA LYS A 63 1.61 -3.04 3.30
C LYS A 63 1.11 -3.76 4.55
N LYS A 64 0.22 -4.74 4.39
CA LYS A 64 -0.23 -5.60 5.49
C LYS A 64 0.37 -7.00 5.39
N CYS A 65 0.62 -7.59 6.55
CA CYS A 65 0.87 -9.02 6.62
C CYS A 65 -0.40 -9.81 6.33
N ALA A 66 -0.36 -10.76 5.40
CA ALA A 66 -1.49 -11.64 5.08
C ALA A 66 -1.95 -12.51 6.27
N ILE A 67 -1.06 -12.78 7.23
CA ILE A 67 -1.32 -13.69 8.36
C ILE A 67 -1.74 -12.93 9.61
N CYS A 68 -0.99 -11.90 10.00
CA CYS A 68 -1.23 -11.18 11.27
C CYS A 68 -1.73 -9.75 11.10
N GLU A 69 -1.97 -9.31 9.86
CA GLU A 69 -2.44 -7.97 9.49
C GLU A 69 -1.55 -6.81 9.96
N ALA A 70 -0.38 -7.09 10.53
CA ALA A 70 0.56 -6.08 10.97
C ALA A 70 0.98 -5.20 9.79
N ARG A 71 1.07 -3.88 10.04
CA ARG A 71 1.59 -2.91 9.08
C ARG A 71 3.09 -3.15 8.89
N ILE A 72 3.50 -3.29 7.64
CA ILE A 72 4.88 -3.50 7.24
C ILE A 72 5.33 -2.23 6.53
N ASP A 73 6.35 -1.59 7.09
CA ASP A 73 7.09 -0.53 6.41
C ASP A 73 8.08 -1.17 5.43
N CYS A 74 7.82 -1.06 4.13
CA CYS A 74 8.67 -1.64 3.11
C CYS A 74 10.04 -0.97 3.00
N ARG A 75 10.23 0.26 3.50
CA ARG A 75 11.54 0.94 3.51
C ARG A 75 12.49 0.37 4.57
N THR A 76 11.95 -0.17 5.64
CA THR A 76 12.71 -0.75 6.77
C THR A 76 12.54 -2.26 6.88
N CYS A 77 11.83 -2.88 5.94
CA CYS A 77 11.64 -4.32 5.86
C CYS A 77 12.99 -5.02 5.62
N GLU A 78 13.18 -6.17 6.28
CA GLU A 78 14.38 -7.00 6.12
C GLU A 78 14.59 -7.50 4.68
N TYR A 79 13.51 -7.55 3.88
CA TYR A 79 13.56 -7.92 2.46
C TYR A 79 13.66 -6.72 1.51
N SER A 80 13.87 -5.50 2.03
CA SER A 80 13.85 -4.27 1.21
C SER A 80 14.91 -4.22 0.11
N SER A 81 16.03 -4.95 0.25
CA SER A 81 17.07 -5.09 -0.78
C SER A 81 16.61 -5.86 -2.01
N ASP A 82 15.73 -6.85 -1.82
CA ASP A 82 15.36 -7.84 -2.83
C ASP A 82 13.89 -7.72 -3.25
N CYS A 83 13.11 -6.88 -2.57
CA CYS A 83 11.69 -6.65 -2.83
C CYS A 83 11.44 -5.28 -3.49
N ASP A 84 10.99 -5.31 -4.75
CA ASP A 84 10.40 -4.12 -5.40
C ASP A 84 8.97 -3.93 -4.84
N PHE A 85 8.87 -3.33 -3.65
CA PHE A 85 7.59 -3.19 -2.93
C PHE A 85 6.54 -2.37 -3.70
N LEU A 86 6.97 -1.54 -4.66
CA LEU A 86 6.08 -0.80 -5.54
C LEU A 86 5.37 -1.73 -6.54
N LYS A 87 5.96 -2.88 -6.87
CA LYS A 87 5.38 -3.90 -7.75
C LYS A 87 4.92 -5.16 -7.02
N ALA A 88 5.36 -5.38 -5.79
CA ALA A 88 4.93 -6.50 -4.97
C ALA A 88 3.42 -6.44 -4.67
N SER A 89 2.81 -7.61 -4.43
CA SER A 89 1.40 -7.76 -4.03
C SER A 89 1.04 -6.89 -2.83
N GLU A 90 -0.23 -6.49 -2.75
CA GLU A 90 -0.77 -5.69 -1.63
C GLU A 90 -0.50 -6.35 -0.27
N ASN A 91 -0.57 -7.69 -0.25
CA ASN A 91 -0.28 -8.50 0.91
C ASN A 91 1.19 -8.97 0.92
N CYS A 92 1.82 -8.88 2.08
CA CYS A 92 3.18 -9.39 2.36
C CYS A 92 3.17 -10.43 3.49
N LEU A 93 4.30 -11.09 3.72
CA LEU A 93 4.55 -11.87 4.94
C LEU A 93 5.62 -11.14 5.76
N CYS A 94 5.34 -10.89 7.04
CA CYS A 94 6.36 -10.35 7.95
C CYS A 94 7.28 -11.48 8.43
N SER A 95 8.50 -11.13 8.83
CA SER A 95 9.52 -12.05 9.35
C SER A 95 8.97 -13.07 10.36
N LYS A 96 8.28 -12.56 11.37
CA LYS A 96 7.66 -13.34 12.45
C LYS A 96 6.61 -14.35 11.96
N CYS A 97 5.97 -14.08 10.83
CA CYS A 97 4.97 -14.97 10.25
C CYS A 97 5.53 -15.80 9.10
N LEU A 98 6.77 -15.56 8.65
CA LEU A 98 7.49 -16.43 7.74
C LEU A 98 8.22 -17.55 8.49
N GLU A 99 8.69 -17.26 9.70
CA GLU A 99 9.44 -18.20 10.55
C GLU A 99 8.56 -19.23 11.28
N ARG A 100 7.23 -19.16 11.18
CA ARG A 100 6.35 -20.17 11.80
C ARG A 100 6.40 -21.46 11.00
N GLU A 101 6.42 -22.61 11.67
CA GLU A 101 6.32 -23.92 11.00
C GLU A 101 5.07 -24.02 10.11
N GLU A 102 3.98 -23.36 10.51
CA GLU A 102 2.70 -23.40 9.81
C GLU A 102 2.55 -22.31 8.72
N SER A 103 3.58 -21.49 8.47
CA SER A 103 3.50 -20.35 7.53
C SER A 103 3.05 -20.75 6.13
N TYR A 104 3.52 -21.91 5.66
CA TYR A 104 3.14 -22.46 4.36
C TYR A 104 1.65 -22.86 4.33
N ALA A 105 1.14 -23.46 5.40
CA ALA A 105 -0.27 -23.83 5.50
C ALA A 105 -1.18 -22.60 5.51
N TYR A 106 -0.80 -21.56 6.26
CA TYR A 106 -1.53 -20.28 6.26
C TYR A 106 -1.49 -19.56 4.91
N TYR A 107 -0.36 -19.64 4.20
CA TYR A 107 -0.26 -19.07 2.86
C TYR A 107 -1.21 -19.77 1.87
N ILE A 108 -1.24 -21.10 1.86
CA ILE A 108 -2.15 -21.88 1.00
C ILE A 108 -3.60 -21.53 1.32
N MET A 109 -3.99 -21.54 2.59
CA MET A 109 -5.38 -21.31 3.00
C MET A 109 -5.90 -19.91 2.67
N ASN A 110 -5.02 -18.91 2.56
CA ASN A 110 -5.39 -17.53 2.20
C ASN A 110 -5.13 -17.18 0.73
N SER A 111 -4.61 -18.13 -0.06
CA SER A 111 -4.33 -17.95 -1.49
C SER A 111 -5.51 -18.29 -2.41
N GLU A 112 -6.60 -18.90 -1.88
CA GLU A 112 -7.80 -19.29 -2.64
C GLU A 112 -8.79 -18.13 -2.92
N THR A 113 -8.39 -16.88 -2.63
CA THR A 113 -9.23 -15.68 -2.83
C THR A 113 -8.58 -14.62 -3.74
N PHE A 114 -7.80 -15.05 -4.73
CA PHE A 114 -7.24 -14.18 -5.77
C PHE A 114 -7.84 -14.48 -7.15
#